data_AF-A0A7S2M3T9-F1
#
_entry.id   AF-A0A7S2M3T9-F1
#
_cell.length_a   1.000
_cell.length_b   1.000
_cell.length_c   1.000
_cell.angle_alpha   90.00
_cell.angle_beta   90.00
_cell.angle_gamma   90.00
#
_symmetry.space_group_name_H-M   'P 1'
#
loop_
_entity.id
_entity.type
_entity.pdbx_description
1 polymer ?
#
loop_
_entity_poly.entity_id
_entity_poly.type
_entity_poly.pdbx_seq_one_letter_code
_entity_poly.pdbx_strand_id
1 'polypeptide(L)'
;HSASVSLITAGLEDPDALVRRAAVTAIANLVGESGGLRQELSAATEVVAGLLEHAEVGVRDVAVATLTCLFVAHEAEVVAAVAARLAHPEPAVHRTAAHALQLL
;
A
#
# COMPACT_ATOMS: atom_id res chain seq x y z
N HIS A 1 -8.33 12.36 11.30
CA HIS A 1 -7.90 12.03 9.93
C HIS A 1 -6.59 11.24 9.99
N SER A 2 -5.45 11.82 10.41
CA SER A 2 -4.19 11.09 10.63
C SER A 2 -4.25 9.80 11.50
N ALA A 3 -4.98 9.82 12.63
CA ALA A 3 -5.11 8.62 13.48
C ALA A 3 -5.88 7.47 12.81
N SER A 4 -6.83 7.79 11.93
CA SER A 4 -7.65 6.79 11.23
C SER A 4 -6.81 6.05 10.18
N VAL A 5 -6.01 6.77 9.39
CA VAL A 5 -5.12 6.17 8.40
C VAL A 5 -4.08 5.27 9.06
N SER A 6 -3.50 5.70 10.19
CA SER A 6 -2.52 4.90 10.94
C SER A 6 -3.10 3.58 11.46
N LEU A 7 -4.32 3.59 11.99
CA LEU A 7 -5.00 2.36 12.43
C LEU A 7 -5.33 1.44 11.26
N ILE A 8 -5.75 2.00 10.13
CA ILE A 8 -6.04 1.22 8.93
C ILE A 8 -4.77 0.59 8.37
N THR A 9 -3.67 1.34 8.29
CA THR A 9 -2.38 0.80 7.83
C THR A 9 -1.85 -0.30 8.76
N ALA A 10 -2.04 -0.18 10.08
CA ALA A 10 -1.68 -1.23 11.01
C ALA A 10 -2.48 -2.53 10.77
N GLY A 11 -3.75 -2.40 10.35
CA GLY A 11 -4.57 -3.54 9.97
C GLY A 11 -4.07 -4.32 8.75
N LEU A 12 -3.20 -3.74 7.92
CA LEU A 12 -2.60 -4.43 6.76
C LEU A 12 -1.53 -5.46 7.16
N GLU A 13 -0.98 -5.35 8.36
CA GLU A 13 -0.02 -6.28 8.95
C GLU A 13 -0.66 -7.25 9.95
N ASP A 14 -1.98 -7.17 10.14
CA ASP A 14 -2.68 -8.02 11.09
C ASP A 14 -2.55 -9.51 10.69
N PRO A 15 -2.31 -10.43 11.66
CA PRO A 15 -2.22 -11.85 11.36
C PRO A 15 -3.51 -12.41 10.73
N ASP A 16 -4.67 -11.83 11.03
CA ASP A 16 -5.95 -12.22 10.45
C ASP A 16 -6.12 -11.64 9.04
N ALA A 17 -6.24 -12.52 8.05
CA ALA A 17 -6.46 -12.15 6.65
C ALA A 17 -7.76 -11.36 6.41
N LEU A 18 -8.78 -11.54 7.26
CA LEU A 18 -10.02 -10.76 7.21
C LEU A 18 -9.79 -9.33 7.67
N VAL A 19 -8.97 -9.12 8.70
CA VAL A 19 -8.60 -7.78 9.18
C VAL A 19 -7.79 -7.06 8.10
N ARG A 20 -6.82 -7.74 7.49
CA ARG A 20 -6.08 -7.19 6.34
C ARG A 20 -7.00 -6.78 5.19
N ARG A 21 -7.95 -7.63 4.81
CA ARG A 21 -8.94 -7.28 3.78
C ARG A 21 -9.81 -6.09 4.17
N ALA A 22 -10.27 -6.04 5.42
CA ALA A 22 -11.06 -4.92 5.91
C ALA A 22 -10.28 -3.60 5.86
N ALA A 23 -8.98 -3.63 6.17
CA ALA A 23 -8.10 -2.48 6.04
C ALA A 23 -7.99 -2.00 4.58
N VAL A 24 -7.80 -2.91 3.61
CA VAL A 24 -7.80 -2.56 2.17
C VAL A 24 -9.09 -1.86 1.77
N THR A 25 -10.24 -2.41 2.16
CA THR A 25 -11.56 -1.82 1.85
C THR A 25 -11.71 -0.44 2.49
N ALA A 26 -11.23 -0.25 3.71
CA ALA A 26 -11.26 1.06 4.38
C ALA A 26 -10.40 2.11 3.64
N ILE A 27 -9.21 1.73 3.14
CA ILE A 27 -8.38 2.61 2.30
C ILE A 27 -9.11 2.97 1.00
N ALA A 28 -9.70 2.00 0.31
CA ALA A 28 -10.43 2.25 -0.94
C ALA A 28 -11.60 3.23 -0.74
N ASN A 29 -12.34 3.10 0.37
CA ASN A 29 -13.42 4.02 0.71
C ASN A 29 -12.89 5.43 1.01
N LEU A 30 -11.79 5.54 1.77
CA LEU A 30 -11.16 6.83 2.05
C LEU A 30 -10.72 7.54 0.76
N VAL A 31 -10.13 6.80 -0.19
CA VAL A 31 -9.73 7.33 -1.50
C VAL A 31 -10.94 7.85 -2.28
N GLY A 32 -12.06 7.11 -2.27
CA GLY A 32 -13.30 7.51 -2.94
C GLY A 32 -13.99 8.75 -2.35
N GLU A 33 -13.86 8.96 -1.04
CA GLU A 33 -14.51 10.08 -0.33
C GLU A 33 -13.67 11.37 -0.31
N SER A 34 -12.37 11.30 -0.58
CA SER A 34 -11.44 12.34 -0.12
C SER A 34 -10.70 13.09 -1.23
N GLY A 35 -11.31 14.16 -1.74
CA GLY A 35 -10.59 15.16 -2.55
C GLY A 35 -9.55 16.00 -1.77
N GLY A 36 -9.48 15.86 -0.44
CA GLY A 36 -8.68 16.71 0.46
C GLY A 36 -7.61 16.01 1.31
N LEU A 37 -7.46 14.68 1.24
CA LEU A 37 -6.55 13.91 2.11
C LEU A 37 -5.21 13.55 1.45
N ARG A 38 -4.74 14.31 0.46
CA ARG A 38 -3.51 14.02 -0.30
C ARG A 38 -2.29 13.73 0.59
N GLN A 39 -2.10 14.48 1.66
CA GLN A 39 -0.99 14.27 2.60
C GLN A 39 -1.10 12.94 3.36
N GLU A 40 -2.31 12.56 3.76
CA GLU A 40 -2.53 11.32 4.50
C GLU A 40 -2.44 10.10 3.58
N LEU A 41 -2.90 10.23 2.33
CA LEU A 41 -2.77 9.21 1.30
C LEU A 41 -1.33 9.04 0.83
N SER A 42 -0.55 10.11 0.77
CA SER A 42 0.90 10.03 0.52
C SER A 42 1.62 9.27 1.65
N ALA A 43 1.30 9.56 2.91
CA ALA A 43 1.85 8.81 4.04
C ALA A 43 1.43 7.33 4.02
N ALA A 44 0.15 7.04 3.70
CA ALA A 44 -0.34 5.68 3.55
C ALA A 44 0.40 4.94 2.42
N THR A 45 0.62 5.60 1.28
CA THR A 45 1.33 5.05 0.12
C THR A 45 2.73 4.57 0.50
N GLU A 46 3.51 5.36 1.23
CA GLU A 46 4.85 4.95 1.67
C GLU A 46 4.81 3.77 2.64
N VAL A 47 3.87 3.77 3.60
CA VAL A 47 3.71 2.64 4.53
C VAL A 47 3.36 1.37 3.77
N VAL A 48 2.39 1.43 2.86
CA VAL A 48 1.95 0.29 2.04
C VAL A 48 3.07 -0.17 1.10
N ALA A 49 3.83 0.74 0.50
CA ALA A 49 4.98 0.39 -0.33
C ALA A 49 6.10 -0.29 0.49
N GLY A 50 6.25 0.05 1.77
CA GLY A 50 7.12 -0.67 2.71
C GLY A 50 6.68 -2.12 2.96
N LEU A 51 5.38 -2.40 2.92
CA LEU A 51 4.86 -3.76 3.10
C LEU A 51 5.22 -4.70 1.93
N LEU A 52 5.70 -4.19 0.79
CA LEU A 52 6.29 -5.01 -0.27
C LEU A 52 7.57 -5.73 0.17
N GLU A 53 8.20 -5.24 1.24
CA GLU A 53 9.39 -5.82 1.87
C GLU A 53 9.05 -6.83 2.97
N HIS A 54 7.76 -7.02 3.28
CA HIS A 54 7.34 -7.88 4.38
C HIS A 54 7.64 -9.36 4.09
N ALA A 55 8.09 -10.09 5.11
CA ALA A 55 8.47 -11.50 4.97
C ALA A 55 7.28 -12.39 4.55
N GLU A 56 6.09 -12.11 5.08
CA GLU A 56 4.88 -12.84 4.75
C GLU A 56 4.31 -12.46 3.37
N VAL A 57 4.13 -13.47 2.51
CA VAL A 57 3.52 -13.31 1.17
C VAL A 57 2.12 -12.69 1.26
N GLY A 58 1.31 -13.11 2.24
CA GLY A 58 -0.06 -12.60 2.37
C GLY A 58 -0.14 -11.11 2.72
N VAL A 59 0.88 -10.55 3.37
CA VAL A 59 0.98 -9.10 3.61
C VAL A 59 1.43 -8.38 2.34
N ARG A 60 2.39 -8.96 1.59
CA ARG A 60 2.82 -8.43 0.29
C ARG A 60 1.69 -8.38 -0.74
N ASP A 61 0.87 -9.42 -0.81
CA ASP A 61 -0.29 -9.47 -1.73
C ASP A 61 -1.33 -8.39 -1.39
N VAL A 62 -1.60 -8.20 -0.10
CA VAL A 62 -2.49 -7.14 0.40
C VAL A 62 -1.91 -5.76 0.10
N ALA A 63 -0.59 -5.59 0.23
CA ALA A 63 0.10 -4.35 -0.10
C ALA A 63 -0.06 -4.00 -1.59
N VAL A 64 0.17 -4.96 -2.49
CA VAL A 64 -0.04 -4.78 -3.94
C VAL A 64 -1.49 -4.38 -4.22
N ALA A 65 -2.46 -5.10 -3.66
CA ALA A 65 -3.88 -4.78 -3.85
C ALA A 65 -4.23 -3.36 -3.36
N THR A 66 -3.66 -2.95 -2.23
CA THR A 66 -3.86 -1.61 -1.67
C THR A 66 -3.25 -0.53 -2.55
N LEU A 67 -2.04 -0.76 -3.09
CA LEU A 67 -1.38 0.18 -4.00
C LEU A 67 -2.19 0.37 -5.29
N THR A 68 -2.79 -0.70 -5.83
CA THR A 68 -3.70 -0.60 -6.99
C THR A 68 -4.93 0.27 -6.66
N CYS A 69 -5.49 0.19 -5.45
CA CYS A 69 -6.57 1.08 -5.03
C CYS A 69 -6.11 2.55 -4.94
N LEU A 70 -4.92 2.78 -4.36
CA LEU A 70 -4.36 4.13 -4.20
C LEU A 70 -3.97 4.76 -5.55
N PHE A 71 -3.55 3.95 -6.52
CA PHE A 71 -3.13 4.39 -7.85
C PHE A 71 -4.21 5.19 -8.59
N VAL A 72 -5.47 4.80 -8.43
CA VAL A 72 -6.63 5.47 -9.05
C VAL A 72 -6.70 6.95 -8.68
N ALA A 73 -6.23 7.34 -7.50
CA ALA A 73 -6.25 8.74 -7.04
C ALA A 73 -4.87 9.40 -6.99
N HIS A 74 -3.79 8.62 -6.84
CA HIS A 74 -2.44 9.10 -6.52
C HIS A 74 -1.33 8.41 -7.33
N GLU A 75 -1.56 8.18 -8.62
CA GLU A 75 -0.64 7.49 -9.54
C GLU A 75 0.85 7.87 -9.35
N ALA A 76 1.19 9.16 -9.46
CA ALA A 76 2.60 9.58 -9.43
C ALA A 76 3.30 9.25 -8.11
N GLU A 77 2.59 9.38 -6.99
CA GLU A 77 3.12 9.10 -5.65
C GLU A 77 3.26 7.58 -5.44
N VAL A 78 2.27 6.79 -5.89
CA VAL A 78 2.31 5.33 -5.83
C VAL A 78 3.45 4.76 -6.68
N VAL A 79 3.59 5.21 -7.94
CA VAL A 79 4.65 4.75 -8.83
C VAL A 79 6.02 5.11 -8.26
N ALA A 80 6.20 6.32 -7.72
CA ALA A 80 7.46 6.72 -7.11
C ALA A 80 7.84 5.85 -5.91
N ALA A 81 6.89 5.59 -5.01
CA ALA A 81 7.11 4.76 -3.82
C ALA A 81 7.48 3.32 -4.19
N VAL A 82 6.78 2.71 -5.15
CA VAL A 82 7.08 1.34 -5.61
C VAL A 82 8.38 1.29 -6.41
N ALA A 83 8.65 2.27 -7.27
CA ALA A 83 9.89 2.36 -8.04
C ALA A 83 11.12 2.48 -7.12
N ALA A 84 11.01 3.17 -5.98
CA ALA A 84 12.07 3.24 -4.99
C ALA A 84 12.50 1.85 -4.46
N ARG A 85 11.59 0.88 -4.45
CA ARG A 85 11.85 -0.51 -4.03
C ARG A 85 12.53 -1.36 -5.10
N LEU A 86 12.59 -0.90 -6.36
CA LEU A 86 13.36 -1.59 -7.41
C LEU A 86 14.87 -1.56 -7.14
N ALA A 87 15.35 -0.54 -6.42
CA ALA A 87 16.76 -0.43 -6.02
C ALA A 87 17.08 -1.20 -4.73
N HIS A 88 16.11 -1.90 -4.13
CA HIS A 88 16.31 -2.62 -2.87
C HIS A 88 17.32 -3.78 -3.06
N PRO A 89 18.28 -3.97 -2.13
CA PRO A 89 19.34 -4.96 -2.26
C PRO A 89 18.82 -6.41 -2.24
N GLU A 90 17.68 -6.66 -1.59
CA GLU A 90 17.08 -7.99 -1.55
C GLU A 90 16.34 -8.32 -2.86
N PRO A 91 16.70 -9.43 -3.55
CA PRO A 91 16.08 -9.77 -4.83
C PRO A 91 14.58 -10.09 -4.76
N ALA A 92 14.09 -10.55 -3.61
CA ALA A 92 12.67 -10.79 -3.41
C ALA A 92 11.87 -9.48 -3.48
N VAL A 93 12.40 -8.42 -2.87
CA VAL A 93 11.76 -7.10 -2.80
C VAL A 93 11.67 -6.44 -4.17
N HIS A 94 12.78 -6.34 -4.93
CA HIS A 94 12.70 -5.72 -6.25
C HIS A 94 11.81 -6.51 -7.22
N ARG A 95 11.69 -7.84 -7.06
CA ARG A 95 10.78 -8.66 -7.89
C ARG A 95 9.33 -8.38 -7.53
N THR A 96 9.01 -8.28 -6.25
CA THR A 96 7.68 -7.89 -5.77
C THR A 96 7.33 -6.47 -6.24
N ALA A 97 8.27 -5.53 -6.15
CA ALA A 97 8.06 -4.16 -6.65
C ALA A 97 7.86 -4.11 -8.17
N ALA A 98 8.66 -4.86 -8.95
CA ALA A 98 8.48 -4.96 -10.40
C ALA A 98 7.11 -5.59 -10.75
N HIS A 99 6.68 -6.60 -10.00
CA HIS A 99 5.37 -7.20 -10.18
C HIS A 99 4.24 -6.21 -9.84
N ALA A 100 4.38 -5.46 -8.75
CA ALA A 100 3.43 -4.42 -8.37
C ALA A 100 3.29 -3.39 -9.49
N LEU A 101 4.40 -2.87 -10.04
CA LEU A 101 4.38 -1.91 -11.18
C LEU A 101 3.73 -2.45 -12.46
N GLN A 102 3.65 -3.77 -12.65
CA GLN A 102 2.94 -4.36 -13.78
C GLN A 102 1.42 -4.42 -13.57
N LEU A 103 0.97 -4.31 -12.32
CA LEU A 103 -0.44 -4.40 -11.91
C LEU A 103 -1.07 -3.03 -11.59
N LEU A 104 -0.24 -2.00 -11.42
CA LEU A 104 -0.66 -0.59 -11.34
C LEU A 104 -1.00 -0.09 -12.74
#